data_AF-A0A497JRU3-F1
#
_entry.id   AF-A0A497JRU3-F1
#
_cell.length_a   1.000
_cell.length_b   1.000
_cell.length_c   1.000
_cell.angle_alpha   90.00
_cell.angle_beta   90.00
_cell.angle_gamma   90.00
#
_symmetry.space_group_name_H-M   'P 1'
#
loop_
_entity.id
_entity.type
_entity.pdbx_description
1 polymer ?
#
loop_
_entity_poly.entity_id
_entity_poly.type
_entity_poly.pdbx_seq_one_letter_code
_entity_poly.pdbx_strand_id
1 'polypeptide(L)'
;MAKASVSVAYNLAWILGVPVVKPINIFEEKQGQRKRISFLTSAREAIIKNPLLRALFQKFTQHNFEILHVRKAPFDFVAELSKERLTVLGGIASRRETNLSKRVEEMVSISRIVDAQPMLITDDKTVLAENSAVPMFHEGEFLRLDNIEEVIARI
;
A
#
# COMPACT_ATOMS: atom_id res chain seq x y z
N MET A 1 -16.09 -29.12 14.57
CA MET A 1 -15.52 -27.99 15.33
C MET A 1 -16.61 -26.99 15.61
N ALA A 2 -16.91 -26.71 16.88
CA ALA A 2 -17.85 -25.65 17.24
C ALA A 2 -17.21 -24.29 16.97
N LYS A 3 -17.94 -23.38 16.32
CA LYS A 3 -17.51 -22.00 16.08
C LYS A 3 -18.32 -21.11 17.01
N ALA A 4 -17.64 -20.30 17.82
CA ALA A 4 -18.27 -19.25 18.61
C ALA A 4 -18.13 -17.91 17.88
N SER A 5 -19.08 -16.99 18.09
CA SER A 5 -18.89 -15.61 17.66
C SER A 5 -17.78 -14.94 18.48
N VAL A 6 -17.21 -13.87 17.94
CA VAL A 6 -16.20 -13.05 18.63
C VAL A 6 -16.73 -12.53 19.98
N SER A 7 -18.00 -12.11 20.02
CA SER A 7 -18.67 -11.64 21.24
C SER A 7 -18.78 -12.72 22.32
N VAL A 8 -19.13 -13.95 21.94
CA VAL A 8 -19.22 -15.08 22.88
C VAL A 8 -17.84 -15.42 23.43
N ALA A 9 -16.81 -15.37 22.61
CA ALA A 9 -15.44 -15.65 23.03
C ALA A 9 -14.91 -14.61 24.04
N TYR A 10 -15.20 -13.32 23.83
CA TYR A 10 -14.85 -12.27 24.80
C TYR A 10 -15.62 -12.40 26.11
N ASN A 11 -16.93 -12.67 26.04
CA ASN A 11 -17.74 -12.87 27.25
C ASN A 11 -17.25 -14.08 28.07
N LEU A 12 -16.84 -15.16 27.40
CA LEU A 12 -16.24 -16.32 28.07
C LEU A 12 -14.89 -15.99 28.72
N ALA A 13 -14.02 -15.23 28.03
CA ALA A 13 -12.76 -14.77 28.62
C ALA A 13 -13.01 -13.95 29.89
N TRP A 14 -14.01 -13.07 29.85
CA TRP A 14 -14.41 -12.23 30.98
C TRP A 14 -14.93 -13.05 32.16
N ILE A 15 -15.87 -13.97 31.91
CA ILE A 15 -16.49 -14.81 32.95
C ILE A 15 -15.45 -15.73 33.61
N LEU A 16 -14.57 -16.33 32.81
CA LEU A 16 -13.62 -17.34 33.29
C LEU A 16 -12.35 -16.74 33.88
N GLY A 17 -12.10 -15.43 33.68
CA GLY A 17 -10.88 -14.76 34.15
C GLY A 17 -9.59 -15.30 33.49
N VAL A 18 -9.72 -16.07 32.41
CA VAL A 18 -8.59 -16.68 31.68
C VAL A 18 -8.73 -16.43 30.18
N PRO A 19 -7.61 -16.29 29.44
CA PRO A 19 -7.67 -16.10 28.00
C PRO A 19 -8.17 -17.38 27.31
N VAL A 20 -9.41 -17.35 26.82
CA VAL A 20 -9.98 -18.46 26.02
C VAL A 20 -9.72 -18.32 24.51
N VAL A 21 -9.14 -17.20 24.09
CA VAL A 21 -8.78 -16.93 22.69
C VAL A 21 -7.32 -16.54 22.58
N LYS A 22 -6.64 -17.10 21.58
CA LYS A 22 -5.32 -16.64 21.14
C LYS A 22 -5.53 -15.74 19.91
N PRO A 23 -5.30 -14.41 20.01
CA PRO A 23 -5.34 -13.56 18.83
C PRO A 23 -4.29 -14.05 17.83
N ILE A 24 -4.70 -14.17 16.57
CA ILE A 24 -3.78 -14.50 15.48
C ILE A 24 -3.21 -13.20 14.94
N ASN A 25 -1.88 -13.10 14.92
CA ASN A 25 -1.23 -12.04 14.18
C ASN A 25 -1.29 -12.41 12.69
N ILE A 26 -2.15 -11.74 11.93
CA ILE A 26 -2.29 -11.98 10.48
C ILE A 26 -1.08 -11.45 9.68
N PHE A 27 -0.22 -10.64 10.32
CA PHE A 27 1.01 -10.11 9.75
C PHE A 27 2.24 -10.97 10.10
N GLU A 28 2.13 -11.93 11.02
CA GLU A 28 3.21 -12.88 11.29
C GLU A 28 3.36 -13.86 10.13
N GLU A 29 4.51 -13.79 9.45
CA GLU A 29 4.89 -14.72 8.39
C GLU A 29 5.03 -16.13 9.00
N LYS A 30 4.06 -17.01 8.74
CA LYS A 30 4.14 -18.41 9.17
C LYS A 30 5.31 -19.08 8.44
N GLN A 31 6.45 -19.19 9.12
CA GLN A 31 7.62 -19.93 8.67
C GLN A 31 7.18 -21.33 8.21
N GLY A 32 7.12 -21.54 6.89
CA GLY A 32 6.77 -22.83 6.27
C GLY A 32 5.59 -22.83 5.29
N GLN A 33 4.81 -21.75 5.16
CA GLN A 33 3.67 -21.72 4.22
C GLN A 33 3.64 -20.50 3.30
N ARG A 34 4.66 -20.35 2.46
CA ARG A 34 4.48 -19.96 1.04
C ARG A 34 5.84 -19.91 0.36
N LYS A 35 5.96 -20.67 -0.72
CA LYS A 35 7.00 -20.43 -1.74
C LYS A 35 6.90 -18.95 -2.13
N ARG A 36 7.89 -18.13 -1.74
CA ARG A 36 8.07 -16.72 -2.17
C ARG A 36 8.11 -16.54 -3.70
N ILE A 37 8.14 -17.64 -4.44
CA ILE A 37 8.26 -17.73 -5.90
C ILE A 37 6.99 -17.27 -6.65
N SER A 38 5.80 -17.17 -6.02
CA SER A 38 4.57 -16.81 -6.78
C SER A 38 4.15 -15.34 -6.73
N PHE A 39 4.36 -14.61 -5.63
CA PHE A 39 3.85 -13.24 -5.49
C PHE A 39 4.60 -12.22 -6.34
N LEU A 40 5.94 -12.31 -6.37
CA LEU A 40 6.79 -11.46 -7.21
C LEU A 40 6.52 -11.68 -8.70
N THR A 41 6.24 -12.93 -9.09
CA THR A 41 5.97 -13.32 -10.48
C THR A 41 4.60 -12.84 -10.94
N SER A 42 3.55 -12.99 -10.11
CA SER A 42 2.22 -12.45 -10.41
C SER A 42 2.18 -10.91 -10.38
N ALA A 43 2.99 -10.26 -9.53
CA ALA A 43 3.17 -8.82 -9.55
C ALA A 43 3.84 -8.38 -10.86
N ARG A 44 4.94 -9.04 -11.29
CA ARG A 44 5.60 -8.83 -12.59
C ARG A 44 4.64 -8.96 -13.77
N GLU A 45 3.80 -10.00 -13.81
CA GLU A 45 2.82 -10.18 -14.89
C GLU A 45 1.71 -9.12 -14.89
N ALA A 46 1.31 -8.61 -13.72
CA ALA A 46 0.35 -7.51 -13.63
C ALA A 46 0.94 -6.21 -14.18
N ILE A 47 2.20 -5.93 -13.84
CA ILE A 47 2.96 -4.76 -14.29
C ILE A 47 3.04 -4.72 -15.82
N ILE A 48 3.15 -5.88 -16.49
CA ILE A 48 3.18 -5.96 -17.95
C ILE A 48 1.89 -5.40 -18.61
N LYS A 49 0.75 -5.45 -17.92
CA LYS A 49 -0.56 -5.08 -18.52
C LYS A 49 -0.93 -3.60 -18.37
N ASN A 50 -0.32 -2.86 -17.45
CA ASN A 50 -0.60 -1.43 -17.26
C ASN A 50 0.68 -0.61 -17.57
N PRO A 51 0.68 0.17 -18.68
CA PRO A 51 1.84 0.96 -19.09
C PRO A 51 2.32 1.96 -18.05
N LEU A 52 1.40 2.61 -17.32
CA LEU A 52 1.71 3.59 -16.28
C LEU A 52 2.42 2.90 -15.11
N LEU A 53 1.85 1.80 -14.58
CA LEU A 53 2.50 1.02 -13.52
C LEU A 53 3.89 0.54 -13.96
N ARG A 54 4.04 0.09 -15.20
CA ARG A 54 5.35 -0.32 -15.72
C ARG A 54 6.37 0.83 -15.72
N ALA A 55 5.97 2.01 -16.21
CA ALA A 55 6.83 3.19 -16.24
C ALA A 55 7.22 3.64 -14.84
N LEU A 56 6.26 3.67 -13.90
CA LEU A 56 6.52 3.97 -12.50
C LEU A 56 7.51 3.00 -11.88
N PHE A 57 7.31 1.70 -12.08
CA PHE A 57 8.18 0.68 -11.51
C PHE A 57 9.61 0.81 -12.03
N GLN A 58 9.76 1.07 -13.33
CA GLN A 58 11.07 1.36 -13.91
C GLN A 58 11.70 2.59 -13.26
N LYS A 59 10.92 3.67 -13.07
CA LYS A 59 11.40 4.90 -12.44
C LYS A 59 11.84 4.68 -10.99
N PHE A 60 11.01 4.05 -10.17
CA PHE A 60 11.36 3.69 -8.79
C PHE A 60 12.62 2.82 -8.73
N THR A 61 12.72 1.81 -9.60
CA THR A 61 13.90 0.93 -9.66
C THR A 61 15.17 1.69 -10.06
N GLN A 62 15.07 2.68 -10.98
CA GLN A 62 16.20 3.55 -11.35
C GLN A 62 16.76 4.34 -10.15
N HIS A 63 15.90 4.63 -9.16
CA HIS A 63 16.28 5.33 -7.93
C HIS A 63 16.49 4.40 -6.74
N ASN A 64 16.78 3.11 -6.98
CA ASN A 64 17.07 2.09 -5.96
C ASN A 64 15.91 1.75 -5.00
N PHE A 65 14.66 2.00 -5.39
CA PHE A 65 13.51 1.50 -4.62
C PHE A 65 13.24 0.04 -4.97
N GLU A 66 12.98 -0.77 -3.96
CA GLU A 66 12.29 -2.04 -4.13
C GLU A 66 10.79 -1.78 -4.23
N ILE A 67 10.15 -2.20 -5.32
CA ILE A 67 8.75 -1.88 -5.57
C ILE A 67 7.90 -3.13 -5.85
N LEU A 68 6.73 -3.17 -5.22
CA LEU A 68 5.78 -4.27 -5.27
C LEU A 68 4.39 -3.78 -5.65
N HIS A 69 3.75 -4.45 -6.60
CA HIS A 69 2.38 -4.16 -6.99
C HIS A 69 1.40 -4.90 -6.07
N VAL A 70 0.34 -4.21 -5.66
CA VAL A 70 -0.68 -4.68 -4.72
C VAL A 70 -2.06 -4.58 -5.37
N ARG A 71 -2.81 -5.69 -5.39
CA ARG A 71 -4.12 -5.75 -6.08
C ARG A 71 -5.34 -5.57 -5.18
N LYS A 72 -5.21 -5.79 -3.87
CA LYS A 72 -6.34 -5.88 -2.93
C LYS A 72 -6.06 -5.06 -1.68
N ALA A 73 -5.76 -3.79 -1.89
CA ALA A 73 -5.50 -2.81 -0.85
C ALA A 73 -6.02 -1.44 -1.31
N PRO A 74 -6.17 -0.47 -0.41
CA PRO A 74 -6.49 0.91 -0.80
C PRO A 74 -5.30 1.61 -1.49
N PHE A 75 -4.16 0.94 -1.69
CA PHE A 75 -3.01 1.39 -2.46
C PHE A 75 -2.66 0.35 -3.54
N ASP A 76 -2.03 0.79 -4.63
CA ASP A 76 -1.70 -0.05 -5.79
C ASP A 76 -0.26 -0.56 -5.76
N PHE A 77 0.62 0.07 -5.00
CA PHE A 77 1.99 -0.38 -4.85
C PHE A 77 2.59 -0.01 -3.49
N VAL A 78 3.63 -0.74 -3.13
CA VAL A 78 4.53 -0.43 -2.01
C VAL A 78 5.92 -0.23 -2.59
N ALA A 79 6.57 0.87 -2.28
CA ALA A 79 7.95 1.14 -2.66
C ALA A 79 8.80 1.38 -1.42
N GLU A 80 9.94 0.72 -1.30
CA GLU A 80 10.83 0.81 -0.15
C GLU A 80 12.22 1.27 -0.59
N LEU A 81 12.74 2.28 0.11
CA LEU A 81 14.13 2.69 -0.01
C LEU A 81 14.89 2.27 1.26
N SER A 82 15.53 1.11 1.19
CA SER A 82 16.13 0.46 2.37
C SER A 82 17.22 1.30 3.05
N LYS A 83 17.93 2.16 2.30
CA LYS A 83 18.95 3.06 2.87
C LYS A 83 18.37 4.09 3.84
N GLU A 84 17.16 4.56 3.58
CA GLU A 84 16.52 5.66 4.31
C GLU A 84 15.39 5.16 5.23
N ARG A 85 15.13 3.85 5.24
CA ARG A 85 13.98 3.23 5.92
C ARG A 85 12.64 3.87 5.53
N LEU A 86 12.59 4.41 4.32
CA LEU A 86 11.41 5.05 3.78
C LEU A 86 10.55 4.00 3.08
N THR A 87 9.33 3.81 3.58
CA THR A 87 8.31 3.00 2.91
C THR A 87 7.23 3.90 2.37
N VAL A 88 6.85 3.70 1.11
CA VAL A 88 5.83 4.46 0.42
C VAL A 88 4.65 3.55 0.09
N LEU A 89 3.44 3.98 0.47
CA LEU A 89 2.19 3.37 0.02
C LEU A 89 1.61 4.22 -1.12
N GLY A 90 1.78 3.74 -2.35
CA GLY A 90 1.40 4.48 -3.54
C GLY A 90 0.07 4.03 -4.13
N GLY A 91 -0.80 4.98 -4.46
CA GLY A 91 -2.02 4.74 -5.23
C GLY A 91 -1.99 5.44 -6.58
N ILE A 92 -2.57 4.81 -7.59
CA ILE A 92 -2.91 5.42 -8.87
C ILE A 92 -4.35 5.90 -8.77
N ALA A 93 -4.54 7.21 -8.91
CA ALA A 93 -5.84 7.84 -8.94
C ALA A 93 -6.26 8.07 -10.40
N SER A 94 -7.55 7.90 -10.68
CA SER A 94 -8.14 8.23 -11.98
C SER A 94 -9.40 9.06 -11.77
N ARG A 95 -9.70 9.97 -12.69
CA ARG A 95 -10.93 10.79 -12.65
C ARG A 95 -12.23 9.98 -12.59
N ARG A 96 -12.22 8.73 -13.04
CA ARG A 96 -13.40 7.85 -13.00
C ARG A 96 -13.65 7.25 -11.61
N GLU A 97 -12.73 7.45 -10.67
CA GLU A 97 -12.81 6.87 -9.33
C GLU A 97 -13.74 7.70 -8.44
N THR A 98 -14.94 7.17 -8.20
CA THR A 98 -15.97 7.85 -7.41
C THR A 98 -15.71 7.83 -5.91
N ASN A 99 -14.80 6.97 -5.44
CA ASN A 99 -14.53 6.73 -4.01
C ASN A 99 -13.12 7.16 -3.59
N LEU A 100 -12.45 8.03 -4.37
CA LEU A 100 -11.06 8.41 -4.15
C LEU A 100 -10.84 8.97 -2.72
N SER A 101 -11.72 9.86 -2.25
CA SER A 101 -11.58 10.46 -0.92
C SER A 101 -11.58 9.43 0.21
N LYS A 102 -12.49 8.44 0.13
CA LYS A 102 -12.55 7.34 1.12
C LYS A 102 -11.31 6.46 1.05
N ARG A 103 -10.85 6.14 -0.16
CA ARG A 103 -9.63 5.36 -0.37
C ARG A 103 -8.40 6.06 0.21
N VAL A 104 -8.31 7.38 0.03
CA VAL A 104 -7.25 8.22 0.62
C VAL A 104 -7.28 8.17 2.15
N GLU A 105 -8.47 8.28 2.76
CA GLU A 105 -8.63 8.16 4.20
C GLU A 105 -8.14 6.79 4.72
N GLU A 106 -8.50 5.71 4.02
CA GLU A 106 -8.04 4.36 4.32
C GLU A 106 -6.52 4.22 4.15
N MET A 107 -5.94 4.79 3.08
CA MET A 107 -4.49 4.81 2.87
C MET A 107 -3.76 5.51 4.02
N VAL A 108 -4.20 6.72 4.40
CA VAL A 108 -3.60 7.49 5.51
C VAL A 108 -3.71 6.73 6.83
N SER A 109 -4.86 6.09 7.08
CA SER A 109 -5.06 5.29 8.29
C SER A 109 -4.07 4.12 8.36
N ILE A 110 -3.91 3.38 7.26
CA ILE A 110 -2.97 2.26 7.21
C ILE A 110 -1.53 2.74 7.29
N SER A 111 -1.18 3.83 6.60
CA SER A 111 0.19 4.36 6.56
C SER A 111 0.73 4.70 7.95
N ARG A 112 -0.13 5.23 8.83
CA ARG A 112 0.20 5.51 10.25
C ARG A 112 0.47 4.24 11.06
N ILE A 113 -0.19 3.13 10.74
CA ILE A 113 -0.03 1.86 11.47
C ILE A 113 1.28 1.18 11.06
N VAL A 114 1.65 1.28 9.79
CA VAL A 114 2.83 0.59 9.22
C VAL A 114 4.06 1.49 9.05
N ASP A 115 4.00 2.72 9.59
CA ASP A 115 5.07 3.74 9.49
C ASP A 115 5.53 3.96 8.03
N ALA A 116 4.57 4.30 7.16
CA ALA A 116 4.80 4.54 5.75
C ALA A 116 4.22 5.89 5.30
N GLN A 117 4.78 6.43 4.22
CA GLN A 117 4.32 7.66 3.59
C GLN A 117 3.32 7.34 2.47
N PRO A 118 2.06 7.83 2.56
CA PRO A 118 1.11 7.66 1.47
C PRO A 118 1.46 8.62 0.33
N MET A 119 1.26 8.20 -0.92
CA MET A 119 1.30 9.11 -2.07
C MET A 119 0.29 8.69 -3.14
N LEU A 120 -0.12 9.64 -3.97
CA LEU A 120 -0.94 9.39 -5.14
C LEU A 120 -0.24 9.81 -6.43
N ILE A 121 -0.50 9.07 -7.49
CA ILE A 121 -0.08 9.37 -8.86
C ILE A 121 -1.32 9.38 -9.75
N THR A 122 -1.49 10.43 -10.54
CA THR A 122 -2.65 10.60 -11.43
C THR A 122 -2.21 10.92 -12.85
N ASP A 123 -2.94 10.40 -13.83
CA ASP A 123 -2.83 10.81 -15.24
C ASP A 123 -3.67 12.05 -15.56
N ASP A 124 -4.53 12.47 -14.63
CA ASP A 124 -5.44 13.59 -14.79
C ASP A 124 -5.08 14.77 -13.88
N LYS A 125 -4.79 15.92 -14.49
CA LYS A 125 -4.45 17.17 -13.81
C LYS A 125 -5.62 17.78 -13.04
N THR A 126 -6.86 17.44 -13.37
CA THR A 126 -8.03 17.97 -12.67
C THR A 126 -8.16 17.38 -11.27
N VAL A 127 -7.67 16.14 -11.08
CA VAL A 127 -7.63 15.47 -9.77
C VAL A 127 -6.64 16.19 -8.82
N LEU A 128 -5.56 16.79 -9.35
CA LEU A 128 -4.55 17.55 -8.57
C LEU A 128 -5.07 18.81 -7.89
N ALA A 129 -6.21 19.34 -8.33
CA ALA A 129 -6.78 20.57 -7.77
C ALA A 129 -7.60 20.33 -6.49
N GLU A 130 -7.88 19.08 -6.14
CA GLU A 130 -8.57 18.73 -4.91
C GLU A 130 -7.55 18.63 -3.78
N ASN A 131 -7.71 19.42 -2.71
CA ASN A 131 -6.83 19.41 -1.53
C ASN A 131 -6.78 18.01 -0.91
N SER A 132 -5.81 17.20 -1.30
CA SER A 132 -5.66 15.84 -0.82
C SER A 132 -4.80 15.83 0.45
N ALA A 133 -5.24 15.08 1.46
CA ALA A 133 -4.46 14.80 2.68
C ALA A 133 -3.16 14.01 2.43
N VAL A 134 -2.87 13.72 1.16
CA VAL A 134 -1.80 12.89 0.67
C VAL A 134 -1.13 13.61 -0.50
N PRO A 135 0.21 13.65 -0.58
CA PRO A 135 0.94 14.18 -1.71
C PRO A 135 0.51 13.54 -3.02
N MET A 136 0.28 14.36 -4.05
CA MET A 136 -0.15 13.87 -5.35
C MET A 136 0.74 14.41 -6.47
N PHE A 137 1.08 13.52 -7.40
CA PHE A 137 1.95 13.78 -8.53
C PHE A 137 1.23 13.48 -9.84
N HIS A 138 1.43 14.32 -10.85
CA HIS A 138 1.07 13.95 -12.21
C HIS A 138 2.03 12.86 -12.71
N GLU A 139 1.56 11.85 -13.46
CA GLU A 139 2.42 10.79 -13.98
C GLU A 139 3.61 11.35 -14.78
N GLY A 140 3.34 12.34 -15.64
CA GLY A 140 4.37 12.94 -16.50
C GLY A 140 5.37 13.82 -15.75
N GLU A 141 4.98 14.34 -14.58
CA GLU A 141 5.90 15.05 -13.68
C GLU A 141 6.79 14.02 -12.99
N PHE A 142 6.18 13.01 -12.37
CA PHE A 142 6.86 11.94 -11.64
C PHE A 142 7.90 11.21 -12.52
N LEU A 143 7.53 10.86 -13.75
CA LEU A 143 8.42 10.15 -14.68
C LEU A 143 9.61 11.00 -15.15
N ARG A 144 9.51 12.33 -15.10
CA ARG A 144 10.58 13.27 -15.49
C ARG A 144 11.51 13.65 -14.34
N LEU A 145 11.22 13.25 -13.11
CA LEU A 145 12.06 13.60 -11.96
C LEU A 145 13.46 12.99 -12.12
N ASP A 146 14.48 13.81 -12.13
CA ASP A 146 15.87 13.32 -12.20
C ASP A 146 16.39 12.88 -10.82
N ASN A 147 15.78 13.40 -9.75
CA ASN A 147 16.15 13.09 -8.38
C ASN A 147 14.91 12.69 -7.57
N ILE A 148 15.02 11.57 -6.85
CA ILE A 148 13.95 11.07 -6.00
C ILE A 148 13.81 11.87 -4.71
N GLU A 149 14.85 12.63 -4.30
CA GLU A 149 14.77 13.56 -3.17
C GLU A 149 13.65 14.59 -3.34
N GLU A 150 13.29 14.96 -4.58
CA GLU A 150 12.14 15.83 -4.87
C GLU A 150 10.80 15.18 -4.51
N VAL A 151 10.70 13.85 -4.65
CA VAL A 151 9.53 13.09 -4.18
C VAL A 151 9.54 13.05 -2.66
N ILE A 152 10.68 12.75 -2.06
CA ILE A 152 10.84 12.60 -0.60
C ILE A 152 10.54 13.91 0.11
N ALA A 153 10.97 15.05 -0.43
CA ALA A 153 10.69 16.37 0.14
C ALA A 153 9.20 16.74 0.14
N ARG A 154 8.39 16.05 -0.66
CA ARG A 154 6.95 16.31 -0.82
C ARG A 154 6.06 15.31 -0.09
N ILE A 155 6.63 14.25 0.49
CA ILE A 155 5.90 13.21 1.23
C ILE A 155 6.30 13.19 2.70
#